data_AF-M9R9H6-F1
#
_entry.id   AF-M9R9H6-F1
#
_cell.length_a   1.000
_cell.length_b   1.000
_cell.length_c   1.000
_cell.angle_alpha   90.00
_cell.angle_beta   90.00
_cell.angle_gamma   90.00
#
_symmetry.space_group_name_H-M   'P 1'
#
loop_
_entity.id
_entity.type
_entity.pdbx_description
1 polymer ?
#
loop_
_entity_poly.entity_id
_entity_poly.type
_entity_poly.pdbx_seq_one_letter_code
_entity_poly.pdbx_strand_id
1 'polypeptide(L)'
;MIQPVTDSHNKPMEANMTAGQPTKYRHELCEVVLGVGAEGGWLSEMAEACDVSRPTMDNWASAHPDFSEALTRAKQKAQAWFEKAGRDGLTAEKFNSSLWAKQMSARHRDEYTERRELTGKDGGAIKSEAVTSGSAKLTAFLDGIATRG
;
A
#
# COMPACT_ATOMS: atom_id res chain seq x y z
N MET A 1 13.99 -24.53 12.39
CA MET A 1 13.59 -25.43 11.28
C MET A 1 12.32 -24.85 10.70
N ILE A 2 12.44 -24.03 9.64
CA ILE A 2 11.31 -23.35 9.02
C ILE A 2 10.65 -24.37 8.10
N GLN A 3 9.40 -24.73 8.38
CA GLN A 3 8.62 -25.62 7.51
C GLN A 3 8.40 -24.91 6.16
N PRO A 4 8.56 -25.59 5.02
CA PRO A 4 8.29 -24.99 3.72
C PRO A 4 6.80 -24.73 3.59
N VAL A 5 6.43 -23.51 3.21
CA VAL A 5 5.09 -23.18 2.71
C VAL A 5 4.85 -24.05 1.48
N THR A 6 4.02 -25.08 1.62
CA THR A 6 3.57 -25.90 0.50
C THR A 6 2.64 -25.05 -0.35
N ASP A 7 3.17 -24.59 -1.49
CA ASP A 7 2.40 -24.04 -2.59
C ASP A 7 1.45 -25.13 -3.11
N SER A 8 0.20 -25.10 -2.63
CA SER A 8 -0.85 -26.09 -2.93
C SER A 8 -1.97 -25.49 -3.78
N HIS A 9 -1.72 -24.41 -4.53
CA HIS A 9 -2.76 -23.78 -5.36
C HIS A 9 -2.39 -23.63 -6.84
N ASN A 10 -1.48 -24.45 -7.37
CA ASN A 10 -1.32 -24.56 -8.82
C ASN A 10 -2.19 -25.70 -9.38
N LYS A 11 -3.48 -25.44 -9.54
CA LYS A 11 -4.33 -26.19 -10.47
C LYS A 11 -4.23 -25.49 -11.83
N PRO A 12 -3.86 -26.16 -12.93
CA PRO A 12 -3.84 -25.50 -14.23
C PRO A 12 -5.28 -25.20 -14.63
N MET A 13 -5.64 -23.91 -14.69
CA MET A 13 -6.92 -23.47 -15.22
C MET A 13 -6.81 -23.43 -16.74
N GLU A 14 -7.04 -24.58 -17.37
CA GLU A 14 -7.37 -24.69 -18.78
C GLU A 14 -8.72 -23.99 -19.02
N ALA A 15 -8.71 -22.80 -19.64
CA ALA A 15 -9.90 -22.21 -20.23
C ALA A 15 -9.56 -21.24 -21.37
N ASN A 16 -9.66 -21.76 -22.59
CA ASN A 16 -9.88 -21.05 -23.84
C ASN A 16 -11.05 -20.06 -23.75
N MET A 17 -10.82 -18.74 -23.89
CA MET A 17 -11.89 -17.74 -24.02
C MET A 17 -11.45 -16.55 -24.90
N THR A 18 -11.69 -16.64 -26.19
CA THR A 18 -11.77 -15.48 -27.08
C THR A 18 -13.10 -14.76 -26.85
N ALA A 19 -13.22 -13.93 -25.81
CA ALA A 19 -14.29 -12.94 -25.62
C ALA A 19 -13.91 -11.99 -24.48
N GLY A 20 -14.21 -10.69 -24.61
CA GLY A 20 -13.68 -9.61 -23.78
C GLY A 20 -13.69 -9.85 -22.26
N GLN A 21 -12.63 -9.37 -21.61
CA GLN A 21 -12.37 -9.42 -20.16
C GLN A 21 -13.66 -9.38 -19.33
N PRO A 22 -13.88 -10.31 -18.37
CA PRO A 22 -15.14 -10.45 -17.65
C PRO A 22 -15.41 -9.28 -16.69
N THR A 23 -15.84 -8.14 -17.24
CA THR A 23 -16.10 -6.89 -16.51
C THR A 23 -17.51 -6.80 -15.90
N LYS A 24 -18.36 -7.81 -16.12
CA LYS A 24 -19.72 -7.84 -15.57
C LYS A 24 -19.70 -8.38 -14.13
N TYR A 25 -20.31 -7.63 -13.22
CA TYR A 25 -20.54 -8.04 -11.84
C TYR A 25 -21.35 -9.33 -11.76
N ARG A 26 -20.97 -10.20 -10.83
CA ARG A 26 -21.71 -11.39 -10.44
C ARG A 26 -21.66 -11.52 -8.91
N HIS A 27 -22.78 -11.89 -8.30
CA HIS A 27 -22.93 -11.88 -6.83
C HIS A 27 -21.92 -12.79 -6.12
N GLU A 28 -21.48 -13.88 -6.75
CA GLU A 28 -20.44 -14.77 -6.19
C GLU A 28 -19.08 -14.08 -5.96
N LEU A 29 -18.82 -12.94 -6.62
CA LEU A 29 -17.59 -12.17 -6.42
C LEU A 29 -17.53 -11.52 -5.03
N CYS A 30 -18.66 -11.36 -4.34
CA CYS A 30 -18.69 -10.96 -2.93
C CYS A 30 -17.93 -11.95 -2.04
N GLU A 31 -18.16 -13.25 -2.24
CA GLU A 31 -17.47 -14.28 -1.45
C GLU A 31 -15.98 -14.36 -1.81
N VAL A 32 -15.63 -14.11 -3.07
CA VAL A 32 -14.22 -14.05 -3.52
C VAL A 32 -13.46 -12.96 -2.76
N VAL A 33 -13.98 -11.73 -2.73
CA VAL A 33 -13.29 -10.63 -2.02
C VAL A 33 -13.24 -10.85 -0.52
N LEU A 34 -14.29 -11.44 0.07
CA LEU A 34 -14.33 -11.78 1.50
C LEU A 34 -13.28 -12.83 1.86
N GLY A 35 -13.07 -13.83 1.00
CA GLY A 35 -12.04 -14.85 1.14
C GLY A 35 -10.63 -14.25 1.11
N VAL A 36 -10.33 -13.45 0.08
CA VAL A 36 -9.05 -12.75 -0.03
C VAL A 36 -8.79 -11.86 1.19
N GLY A 37 -9.79 -11.11 1.64
CA GLY A 37 -9.68 -10.28 2.84
C GLY A 37 -9.41 -11.10 4.10
N ALA A 38 -9.97 -12.30 4.23
CA ALA A 38 -9.74 -13.18 5.39
C ALA A 38 -8.28 -13.65 5.49
N GLU A 39 -7.54 -13.68 4.38
CA GLU A 39 -6.14 -14.06 4.30
C GLU A 39 -5.18 -12.86 4.42
N GLY A 40 -5.71 -11.66 4.70
CA GLY A 40 -4.91 -10.44 4.74
C GLY A 40 -4.72 -9.79 3.36
N GLY A 41 -5.42 -10.26 2.34
CA GLY A 41 -5.25 -9.74 0.99
C GLY A 41 -5.88 -8.36 0.81
N TRP A 42 -5.25 -7.54 -0.03
CA TRP A 42 -5.66 -6.15 -0.26
C TRP A 42 -6.40 -5.95 -1.57
N LEU A 43 -6.88 -4.73 -1.82
CA LEU A 43 -7.68 -4.38 -3.00
C LEU A 43 -7.03 -4.79 -4.36
N SER A 44 -5.70 -4.85 -4.46
CA SER A 44 -5.03 -5.36 -5.68
C SER A 44 -5.19 -6.86 -5.86
N GLU A 45 -5.05 -7.63 -4.78
CA GLU A 45 -5.24 -9.08 -4.80
C GLU A 45 -6.72 -9.43 -4.95
N MET A 46 -7.62 -8.64 -4.35
CA MET A 46 -9.06 -8.78 -4.57
C MET A 46 -9.45 -8.53 -6.03
N ALA A 47 -8.85 -7.51 -6.67
CA ALA A 47 -9.10 -7.22 -8.08
C ALA A 47 -8.54 -8.33 -8.99
N GLU A 48 -7.34 -8.82 -8.69
CA GLU A 48 -6.72 -9.96 -9.39
C GLU A 48 -7.57 -11.24 -9.24
N ALA A 49 -8.04 -11.56 -8.03
CA ALA A 49 -8.89 -12.73 -7.78
C ALA A 49 -10.24 -12.67 -8.51
N CYS A 50 -10.71 -11.46 -8.82
CA CYS A 50 -11.92 -11.23 -9.62
C CYS A 50 -11.63 -11.13 -11.13
N ASP A 51 -10.36 -11.21 -11.57
CA ASP A 51 -9.91 -11.00 -12.95
C ASP A 51 -10.36 -9.65 -13.54
N VAL A 52 -10.23 -8.58 -12.74
CA VAL A 52 -10.62 -7.23 -13.14
C VAL A 52 -9.64 -6.16 -12.67
N SER A 53 -9.75 -4.98 -13.28
CA SER A 53 -9.02 -3.80 -12.83
C SER A 53 -9.61 -3.21 -11.55
N ARG A 54 -8.79 -2.48 -10.77
CA ARG A 54 -9.28 -1.73 -9.59
C ARG A 54 -10.43 -0.76 -9.90
N PRO A 55 -10.40 0.05 -10.98
CA PRO A 55 -11.54 0.89 -11.34
C PRO A 55 -12.84 0.10 -11.55
N THR A 56 -12.77 -1.15 -12.05
CA THR A 56 -13.94 -2.01 -12.19
C THR A 56 -14.55 -2.34 -10.83
N MET A 57 -13.73 -2.59 -9.81
CA MET A 57 -14.18 -2.83 -8.44
C MET A 57 -14.90 -1.59 -7.87
N ASP A 58 -14.35 -0.40 -8.10
CA ASP A 58 -14.95 0.86 -7.63
C ASP A 58 -16.30 1.13 -8.32
N ASN A 59 -16.39 0.83 -9.63
CA ASN A 59 -17.63 0.93 -10.39
C ASN A 59 -18.69 -0.05 -9.85
N TRP A 60 -18.29 -1.29 -9.55
CA TRP A 60 -19.22 -2.26 -8.97
C TRP A 60 -19.68 -1.83 -7.58
N ALA A 61 -18.79 -1.38 -6.71
CA ALA A 61 -19.16 -0.91 -5.37
C ALA A 61 -20.10 0.31 -5.40
N SER A 62 -20.01 1.14 -6.45
CA SER A 62 -20.91 2.29 -6.64
C SER A 62 -22.29 1.87 -7.15
N ALA A 63 -22.37 0.80 -7.96
CA ALA A 63 -23.62 0.34 -8.59
C ALA A 63 -24.34 -0.77 -7.80
N HIS A 64 -23.63 -1.51 -6.95
CA HIS A 64 -24.09 -2.73 -6.31
C HIS A 64 -23.84 -2.66 -4.78
N PRO A 65 -24.88 -2.35 -3.98
CA PRO A 65 -24.74 -2.17 -2.52
C PRO A 65 -24.21 -3.42 -1.78
N ASP A 66 -24.60 -4.61 -2.23
CA ASP A 66 -24.11 -5.91 -1.74
C ASP A 66 -22.59 -6.06 -1.93
N PHE A 67 -22.09 -5.72 -3.12
CA PHE A 67 -20.65 -5.73 -3.38
C PHE A 67 -19.92 -4.66 -2.58
N SER A 68 -20.51 -3.48 -2.41
CA SER A 68 -19.96 -2.41 -1.57
C SER A 68 -19.78 -2.86 -0.12
N GLU A 69 -20.79 -3.53 0.44
CA GLU A 69 -20.75 -4.12 1.77
C GLU A 69 -19.69 -5.22 1.86
N ALA A 70 -19.68 -6.16 0.90
CA ALA A 70 -18.71 -7.25 0.85
C ALA A 70 -17.26 -6.72 0.76
N LEU A 71 -17.00 -5.73 -0.10
CA LEU A 71 -15.68 -5.13 -0.27
C LEU A 71 -15.24 -4.36 0.98
N THR A 72 -16.16 -3.66 1.64
CA THR A 72 -15.90 -2.99 2.93
C THR A 72 -15.53 -4.02 3.99
N ARG A 73 -16.31 -5.10 4.08
CA ARG A 73 -16.06 -6.18 5.04
C ARG A 73 -14.76 -6.94 4.75
N ALA A 74 -14.42 -7.14 3.48
CA ALA A 74 -13.16 -7.73 3.05
C ALA A 74 -11.96 -6.89 3.50
N LYS A 75 -12.01 -5.56 3.31
CA LYS A 75 -10.96 -4.64 3.80
C LYS A 75 -10.81 -4.70 5.33
N GLN A 76 -11.92 -4.77 6.07
CA GLN A 76 -11.89 -4.95 7.53
C GLN A 76 -11.25 -6.29 7.94
N LYS A 77 -11.57 -7.39 7.22
CA LYS A 77 -10.95 -8.69 7.47
C LYS A 77 -9.44 -8.64 7.25
N ALA A 78 -8.99 -7.97 6.18
CA ALA A 78 -7.57 -7.83 5.88
C ALA A 78 -6.84 -7.08 7.01
N GLN A 79 -7.41 -5.98 7.48
CA GLN A 79 -6.89 -5.25 8.63
C GLN A 79 -6.80 -6.13 9.88
N ALA A 80 -7.90 -6.81 10.24
CA ALA A 80 -7.95 -7.67 11.42
C ALA A 80 -6.91 -8.81 11.35
N TRP A 81 -6.64 -9.34 10.15
CA TRP A 81 -5.60 -10.33 9.92
C TRP A 81 -4.21 -9.79 10.27
N PHE A 82 -3.85 -8.59 9.78
CA PHE A 82 -2.56 -7.98 10.11
C PHE A 82 -2.46 -7.59 11.57
N GLU A 83 -3.52 -7.07 12.19
CA GLU A 83 -3.52 -6.77 13.61
C GLU A 83 -3.31 -8.02 14.46
N LYS A 84 -3.91 -9.15 14.05
CA LYS A 84 -3.64 -10.45 14.68
C LYS A 84 -2.18 -10.85 14.50
N ALA A 85 -1.64 -10.78 13.28
CA ALA A 85 -0.24 -11.08 13.02
C ALA A 85 0.72 -10.20 13.85
N GLY A 86 0.38 -8.93 14.06
CA GLY A 86 1.11 -8.01 14.92
C GLY A 86 1.06 -8.43 16.39
N ARG A 87 -0.14 -8.73 16.92
CA ARG A 87 -0.31 -9.21 18.30
C ARG A 87 0.44 -10.51 18.56
N ASP A 88 0.33 -11.48 17.66
CA ASP A 88 1.01 -12.77 17.78
C ASP A 88 2.54 -12.58 17.67
N GLY A 89 2.99 -11.60 16.87
CA GLY A 89 4.39 -11.23 16.70
C GLY A 89 5.06 -10.60 17.92
N LEU A 90 4.30 -10.09 18.91
CA LEU A 90 4.85 -9.43 20.10
C LEU A 90 5.69 -10.36 20.98
N THR A 91 5.37 -11.65 20.99
CA THR A 91 6.05 -12.67 21.80
C THR A 91 6.77 -13.71 20.95
N ALA A 92 6.71 -13.58 19.63
CA ALA A 92 7.38 -14.49 18.71
C ALA A 92 8.90 -14.31 18.76
N GLU A 93 9.64 -15.42 18.68
CA GLU A 93 11.11 -15.41 18.60
C GLU A 93 11.62 -14.57 17.41
N LYS A 94 10.85 -14.56 16.31
CA LYS A 94 11.17 -13.81 15.09
C LYS A 94 9.92 -13.11 14.56
N PHE A 95 9.96 -11.77 14.60
CA PHE A 95 8.92 -10.92 14.03
C PHE A 95 9.54 -9.67 13.41
N ASN A 96 9.17 -9.36 12.16
CA ASN A 96 9.64 -8.14 11.49
C ASN A 96 8.68 -6.99 11.78
N SER A 97 8.83 -6.39 12.96
CA SER A 97 7.98 -5.29 13.44
C SER A 97 8.01 -4.07 12.53
N SER A 98 9.17 -3.73 11.95
CA SER A 98 9.31 -2.59 11.04
C SER A 98 8.56 -2.79 9.72
N LEU A 99 8.64 -3.99 9.13
CA LEU A 99 7.87 -4.31 7.93
C LEU A 99 6.37 -4.29 8.23
N TRP A 100 5.95 -4.92 9.33
CA TRP A 100 4.54 -4.91 9.75
C TRP A 100 4.02 -3.48 9.96
N ALA A 101 4.75 -2.65 10.71
CA ALA A 101 4.37 -1.26 10.96
C ALA A 101 4.28 -0.45 9.66
N LYS A 102 5.22 -0.65 8.73
CA LYS A 102 5.18 0.00 7.41
C LYS A 102 3.97 -0.44 6.58
N GLN A 103 3.62 -1.72 6.61
CA GLN A 103 2.46 -2.25 5.90
C GLN A 103 1.15 -1.68 6.48
N MET A 104 1.02 -1.63 7.81
CA MET A 104 -0.15 -1.07 8.51
C MET A 104 -0.31 0.43 8.26
N SER A 105 0.75 1.23 8.49
CA SER A 105 0.71 2.69 8.32
C SER A 105 0.51 3.14 6.87
N ALA A 106 1.01 2.39 5.89
CA ALA A 106 0.81 2.72 4.47
C ALA A 106 -0.65 2.49 4.01
N ARG A 107 -1.38 1.56 4.65
CA ARG A 107 -2.72 1.13 4.20
C ARG A 107 -3.85 1.65 5.06
N HIS A 108 -3.57 1.87 6.34
CA HIS A 108 -4.47 2.47 7.32
C HIS A 108 -3.90 3.81 7.77
N ARG A 109 -3.59 4.66 6.79
CA ARG A 109 -2.92 5.94 7.04
C ARG A 109 -3.68 6.77 8.07
N ASP A 110 -5.00 6.81 8.00
CA ASP A 110 -5.81 7.63 8.90
C ASP A 110 -5.78 7.13 10.35
N GLU A 111 -5.60 5.83 10.57
CA GLU A 111 -5.60 5.21 11.90
C GLU A 111 -4.18 5.07 12.50
N TYR A 112 -3.16 4.86 11.65
CA TYR A 112 -1.80 4.49 12.07
C TYR A 112 -0.73 5.53 11.74
N THR A 113 -1.08 6.70 11.18
CA THR A 113 -0.09 7.75 10.91
C THR A 113 0.36 8.41 12.21
N GLU A 114 1.66 8.27 12.52
CA GLU A 114 2.31 9.14 13.50
C GLU A 114 2.37 10.58 12.98
N ARG A 115 1.79 11.51 13.75
CA ARG A 115 1.91 12.94 13.50
C ARG A 115 3.11 13.47 14.30
N ARG A 116 4.01 14.17 13.63
CA ARG A 116 5.11 14.90 14.28
C ARG A 116 4.98 16.38 14.01
N GLU A 117 5.17 17.17 15.06
CA GLU A 117 5.31 18.62 14.96
C GLU A 117 6.80 18.96 15.02
N LEU A 118 7.28 19.68 14.02
CA LEU A 118 8.67 20.15 13.98
C LEU A 118 8.69 21.57 14.53
N THR A 119 9.37 21.76 15.66
CA THR A 119 9.60 23.07 16.26
C THR A 119 11.10 23.37 16.32
N GLY A 120 11.44 24.66 16.31
CA GLY A 120 12.79 25.13 16.55
C GLY A 120 13.18 24.98 18.02
N LYS A 121 14.42 25.35 18.33
CA LYS A 121 14.94 25.31 19.70
C LYS A 121 13.98 26.05 20.66
N ASP A 122 13.68 25.42 21.79
CA ASP A 122 12.77 25.92 22.83
C ASP A 122 11.33 26.17 22.34
N GLY A 123 10.87 25.45 21.31
CA GLY A 123 9.53 25.62 20.72
C GLY A 123 9.41 26.82 19.77
N GLY A 124 10.52 27.51 19.48
CA GLY A 124 10.56 28.65 18.58
C GLY A 124 10.47 28.29 17.10
N ALA A 125 10.59 29.29 16.23
CA ALA A 125 10.61 29.08 14.78
C ALA A 125 11.81 28.23 14.34
N ILE A 126 11.61 27.37 13.33
CA ILE A 126 12.71 26.63 12.69
C ILE A 126 13.63 27.64 12.00
N LYS A 127 14.89 27.68 12.41
CA LYS A 127 15.91 28.51 11.77
C LYS A 127 16.35 27.84 10.48
N SER A 128 16.20 28.51 9.35
CA SER A 128 16.78 28.11 8.07
C SER A 128 17.88 29.08 7.68
N GLU A 129 19.08 28.58 7.41
CA GLU A 129 20.18 29.36 6.83
C GLU A 129 20.43 28.92 5.39
N ALA A 130 20.57 29.89 4.49
CA ALA A 130 20.93 29.62 3.10
C ALA A 130 22.43 29.34 3.01
N VAL A 131 22.82 28.07 2.99
CA VAL A 131 24.21 27.66 2.75
C VAL A 131 24.42 27.56 1.24
N THR A 132 24.94 28.63 0.63
CA THR A 132 25.35 28.60 -0.79
C THR A 132 26.75 28.00 -0.89
N SER A 133 26.86 26.68 -1.06
CA SER A 133 28.15 25.97 -1.21
C SER A 133 28.81 26.14 -2.60
N GLY A 134 28.34 27.09 -3.43
CA GLY A 134 28.76 27.25 -4.82
C GLY A 134 29.37 28.61 -5.21
N SER A 135 29.57 29.53 -4.26
CA SER A 135 29.98 30.91 -4.58
C SER A 135 31.33 30.99 -5.30
N ALA A 136 32.36 30.26 -4.83
CA ALA A 136 33.72 30.43 -5.32
C ALA A 136 33.91 30.03 -6.81
N LYS A 137 33.24 28.97 -7.28
CA LYS A 137 33.36 28.53 -8.68
C LYS A 137 32.56 29.42 -9.64
N LEU A 138 31.44 29.98 -9.18
CA LEU A 138 30.62 30.89 -9.99
C LEU A 138 31.31 32.24 -10.16
N THR A 139 31.91 32.79 -9.10
CA THR A 139 32.69 34.03 -9.18
C THR A 139 33.86 33.90 -10.16
N ALA A 140 34.65 32.81 -10.07
CA ALA A 140 35.76 32.57 -10.98
C ALA A 140 35.32 32.42 -12.46
N PHE A 141 34.15 31.84 -12.71
CA PHE A 141 33.58 31.73 -14.06
C PHE A 141 33.15 33.10 -14.62
N LEU A 142 32.50 33.93 -13.80
CA LEU A 142 32.04 35.27 -14.21
C LEU A 142 33.22 36.23 -14.45
N ASP A 143 34.25 36.19 -13.60
CA ASP A 143 35.46 37.00 -13.78
C ASP A 143 36.22 36.64 -15.07
N GLY A 144 36.20 35.35 -15.44
CA GLY A 144 36.78 34.86 -16.70
C GLY A 144 36.01 35.27 -17.96
N ILE A 145 34.73 35.60 -17.84
CA ILE A 145 33.92 36.17 -18.93
C ILE A 145 34.21 37.67 -19.07
N ALA A 146 34.30 38.39 -17.95
CA ALA A 146 34.53 39.84 -17.93
C ALA A 146 35.89 40.27 -18.49
N THR A 147 36.90 39.41 -18.43
CA THR A 147 38.27 39.68 -18.91
C THR A 147 38.50 39.38 -20.39
N ARG A 148 37.48 38.93 -21.12
CA ARG A 148 37.54 38.65 -22.58
C ARG A 148 36.82 39.68 -23.45
N GLY A 149 36.43 40.82 -22.87
CA GLY A 149 35.83 41.97 -23.56
C GLY A 149 36.82 43.08 -23.84
#